data_AF-A0A521V9I1-F1
#
_entry.id   AF-A0A521V9I1-F1
#
_cell.length_a   1.000
_cell.length_b   1.000
_cell.length_c   1.000
_cell.angle_alpha   90.00
_cell.angle_beta   90.00
_cell.angle_gamma   90.00
#
_symmetry.space_group_name_H-M   'P 1'
#
loop_
_entity.id
_entity.type
_entity.pdbx_description
1 polymer ?
#
loop_
_entity_poly.entity_id
_entity_poly.type
_entity_poly.pdbx_seq_one_letter_code
_entity_poly.pdbx_strand_id
1 'polypeptide(L)' 'MKLTGKLIISGKITAKTGLHIGGSKSSLDIGGVDLNVIKTPQGVPFIPGSSLKGKLRSLLAKTEGSLAASRVGIGKE' A
#
# COMPACT_ATOMS: atom_id res chain seq x y z
N MET A 1 -16.53 -27.27 -5.42
CA MET A 1 -16.71 -26.34 -4.27
C MET A 1 -17.77 -25.30 -4.66
N LYS A 2 -18.77 -25.06 -3.81
CA LYS A 2 -19.87 -24.11 -4.07
C LYS A 2 -19.62 -22.84 -3.25
N LEU A 3 -19.84 -21.66 -3.84
CA LEU A 3 -19.68 -20.38 -3.15
C LEU A 3 -20.74 -20.26 -2.04
N THR A 4 -20.30 -20.12 -0.78
CA THR A 4 -21.20 -20.05 0.39
C THR A 4 -21.64 -18.62 0.72
N GLY A 5 -20.92 -17.60 0.23
CA GLY A 5 -21.26 -16.20 0.46
C GLY A 5 -20.06 -15.24 0.37
N LYS A 6 -20.29 -13.96 0.66
CA LYS A 6 -19.27 -12.91 0.71
C LYS A 6 -19.28 -12.26 2.10
N LEU A 7 -18.14 -12.28 2.78
CA LEU A 7 -17.94 -11.55 4.02
C LEU A 7 -17.50 -10.11 3.70
N ILE A 8 -18.21 -9.11 4.21
CA ILE A 8 -17.85 -7.69 4.07
C ILE A 8 -17.32 -7.18 5.41
N ILE A 9 -16.09 -6.69 5.41
CA ILE A 9 -15.45 -6.05 6.57
C ILE A 9 -15.35 -4.55 6.28
N SER A 10 -15.83 -3.72 7.20
CA SER A 10 -15.89 -2.27 7.04
C SER A 10 -15.38 -1.56 8.29
N GLY A 11 -14.77 -0.39 8.12
CA GLY A 11 -14.22 0.39 9.21
C GLY A 11 -13.54 1.66 8.72
N LYS A 12 -12.96 2.43 9.65
CA LYS A 12 -12.19 3.65 9.36
C LYS A 12 -10.74 3.46 9.79
N ILE A 13 -9.82 3.94 8.96
CA ILE A 13 -8.39 3.95 9.26
C ILE A 13 -8.02 5.39 9.62
N THR A 14 -7.50 5.59 10.82
CA THR A 14 -6.98 6.89 11.28
C THR A 14 -5.47 6.88 11.21
N ALA A 15 -4.89 7.84 10.50
CA ALA A 15 -3.45 8.05 10.50
C ALA A 15 -3.04 8.70 11.84
N LYS A 16 -2.31 7.96 12.68
CA LYS A 16 -1.79 8.48 13.97
C LYS A 16 -0.61 9.44 13.79
N THR A 17 0.06 9.36 12.65
CA THR A 17 1.20 10.18 12.24
C THR A 17 1.02 10.58 10.77
N GLY A 18 1.92 11.43 10.24
CA GLY A 18 1.96 11.74 8.82
C GLY A 18 2.08 10.46 7.97
N LEU A 19 1.14 10.27 7.05
CA LEU A 19 1.07 9.10 6.16
C LEU A 19 1.37 9.53 4.71
N HIS A 20 2.55 9.17 4.23
CA HIS A 20 2.93 9.37 2.83
C HIS A 20 2.79 8.06 2.05
N ILE A 21 2.02 8.10 0.97
CA ILE A 21 1.92 7.01 -0.03
C ILE A 21 2.20 7.64 -1.38
N GLY A 22 3.39 7.35 -1.92
CA GLY A 22 3.79 7.83 -3.24
C GLY A 22 2.99 7.16 -4.37
N GLY A 23 2.83 7.90 -5.47
CA GLY A 23 2.31 7.39 -6.74
C GLY A 23 3.39 7.28 -7.80
N SER A 24 3.04 6.74 -8.95
CA SER A 24 3.89 6.78 -10.14
C SER A 24 4.18 8.25 -10.52
N LYS A 25 5.45 8.57 -10.85
CA LYS A 25 5.84 9.84 -11.46
C LYS A 25 5.24 9.93 -12.87
N SER A 26 3.95 10.22 -12.97
CA SER A 26 3.33 10.57 -14.25
C SER A 26 3.56 12.05 -14.50
N SER A 27 4.20 12.33 -15.64
CA SER A 27 4.51 13.62 -16.25
C SER A 27 5.40 14.58 -15.45
N LEU A 28 6.61 14.77 -15.96
CA LEU A 28 7.28 16.06 -16.24
C LEU A 28 6.54 17.36 -15.84
N ASP A 29 6.13 17.51 -14.59
CA ASP A 29 5.73 18.82 -14.07
C ASP A 29 7.02 19.63 -13.88
N ILE A 30 7.24 20.60 -14.78
CA ILE A 30 8.31 21.58 -14.64
C ILE A 30 8.06 22.34 -13.33
N GLY A 31 8.87 22.06 -12.30
CA GLY A 31 8.69 22.59 -10.94
C GLY A 31 7.86 21.73 -9.99
N GLY A 32 7.59 20.46 -10.33
CA GLY A 32 6.83 19.53 -9.51
C GLY A 32 7.48 19.19 -8.16
N VAL A 33 6.65 19.03 -7.13
CA VAL A 33 7.07 18.61 -5.78
C VAL A 33 7.61 17.18 -5.85
N ASP A 34 8.79 16.93 -5.26
CA ASP A 34 9.51 15.66 -5.42
C ASP A 34 8.81 14.45 -4.77
N LEU A 35 7.94 14.69 -3.77
CA LEU A 35 7.31 13.67 -2.93
C LEU A 35 5.77 13.80 -2.87
N ASN A 36 5.13 13.65 -4.03
CA ASN A 36 3.68 13.70 -4.16
C ASN A 36 2.99 12.53 -3.43
N VAL A 37 1.95 12.84 -2.65
CA VAL A 37 1.03 11.82 -2.12
C VAL A 37 0.02 11.46 -3.21
N ILE A 38 -0.30 10.18 -3.36
CA ILE A 38 -1.33 9.71 -4.29
C ILE A 38 -2.71 10.29 -3.93
N LYS A 39 -3.40 10.80 -4.93
CA LYS A 39 -4.67 11.50 -4.80
C LYS A 39 -5.70 10.96 -5.79
N THR A 40 -6.97 11.12 -5.48
CA THR A 40 -8.06 10.94 -6.45
C THR A 40 -8.01 12.04 -7.52
N PRO A 41 -8.74 11.93 -8.64
CA PRO A 41 -8.88 13.03 -9.61
C PRO A 41 -9.36 14.36 -8.99
N GLN A 42 -10.07 14.30 -7.87
CA GLN A 42 -10.53 15.46 -7.10
C GLN A 42 -9.46 16.01 -6.13
N GLY A 43 -8.24 15.49 -6.16
CA GLY A 43 -7.13 15.93 -5.32
C GLY A 43 -7.12 15.38 -3.90
N VAL A 44 -8.02 14.44 -3.56
CA VAL A 44 -8.15 13.90 -2.20
C VAL A 44 -7.14 12.78 -1.97
N PRO A 45 -6.26 12.84 -0.95
CA PRO A 45 -5.36 11.76 -0.63
C PRO A 45 -6.12 10.49 -0.22
N PHE A 46 -5.65 9.32 -0.65
CA PHE A 46 -6.29 8.05 -0.28
C PHE A 46 -5.26 6.94 -0.07
N ILE A 47 -5.68 5.86 0.61
CA ILE A 47 -4.90 4.64 0.76
C ILE A 47 -5.32 3.67 -0.37
N PRO A 48 -4.43 3.35 -1.33
CA PRO A 48 -4.79 2.40 -2.39
C PRO A 48 -5.01 0.99 -1.85
N GLY A 49 -6.00 0.28 -2.40
CA GLY A 49 -6.31 -1.10 -2.01
C GLY A 49 -5.14 -2.07 -2.26
N SER A 50 -4.33 -1.82 -3.29
CA SER A 50 -3.10 -2.57 -3.56
C SER A 50 -2.05 -2.39 -2.45
N SER A 51 -1.85 -1.16 -1.98
CA SER A 51 -0.92 -0.82 -0.90
C SER A 51 -1.34 -1.46 0.42
N LEU A 52 -2.62 -1.36 0.80
CA LEU A 52 -3.14 -1.97 2.02
C LEU A 52 -3.00 -3.50 1.99
N LYS A 53 -3.47 -4.12 0.89
CA LYS A 53 -3.36 -5.57 0.66
C LYS A 53 -1.90 -6.04 0.69
N GLY A 54 -1.01 -5.30 0.04
CA GLY A 54 0.42 -5.64 -0.03
C GLY A 54 1.08 -5.61 1.34
N LYS A 55 0.79 -4.60 2.17
CA LYS A 55 1.34 -4.49 3.52
C LYS A 55 0.84 -5.62 4.43
N LEU A 56 -0.47 -5.91 4.43
CA LEU A 56 -1.04 -7.01 5.19
C LEU A 56 -0.41 -8.36 4.80
N ARG A 57 -0.32 -8.64 3.49
CA ARG A 57 0.33 -9.85 2.96
C ARG A 57 1.79 -9.96 3.40
N SER A 58 2.55 -8.87 3.29
CA SER A 58 3.98 -8.87 3.64
C SER A 58 4.20 -9.09 5.14
N LEU A 59 3.38 -8.48 6.00
CA LEU A 59 3.45 -8.68 7.44
C LEU A 59 3.09 -10.13 7.81
N LEU A 60 2.01 -10.66 7.26
CA LEU A 60 1.58 -12.04 7.52
C LEU A 60 2.64 -13.05 7.05
N ALA A 61 3.17 -12.88 5.84
CA ALA A 61 4.23 -13.75 5.32
C ALA A 61 5.48 -13.73 6.21
N LYS A 62 5.82 -12.57 6.79
CA LYS A 62 6.94 -12.43 7.73
C LYS A 62 6.65 -13.15 9.06
N THR A 63 5.44 -13.06 9.59
CA THR A 63 5.07 -13.72 10.86
C THR A 63 4.93 -15.24 10.71
N GLU A 64 4.52 -15.72 9.54
CA GLU A 64 4.34 -17.16 9.25
C GLU A 64 5.62 -17.86 8.78
N GLY A 65 6.75 -17.15 8.70
CA GLY A 65 8.04 -17.73 8.30
C GLY A 65 8.13 -18.10 6.81
N SER A 66 7.32 -17.46 5.96
CA SER A 66 7.31 -17.77 4.53
C SER A 66 8.64 -17.42 3.86
N LEU A 67 9.21 -18.38 3.12
CA LEU A 67 10.45 -18.23 2.34
C LEU A 67 10.33 -17.15 1.23
N ALA A 68 9.13 -16.73 0.86
CA ALA A 68 8.93 -15.61 -0.07
C ALA A 68 9.24 -14.24 0.56
N ALA A 69 9.15 -14.11 1.89
CA ALA A 69 9.45 -12.88 2.63
C ALA A 69 10.95 -12.74 2.96
N SER A 70 11.68 -13.85 3.05
CA SER A 70 13.10 -13.85 3.43
C SER A 70 14.05 -13.32 2.36
N ARG A 71 13.63 -13.23 1.09
CA ARG A 71 14.47 -12.74 -0.02
C ARG A 71 14.51 -11.22 -0.20
N VAL A 72 13.66 -10.46 0.51
CA VAL A 72 13.61 -8.98 0.35
C VAL A 72 14.67 -8.27 1.21
N GLY A 73 15.40 -8.99 2.07
CA GLY A 73 16.41 -8.42 2.98
C GLY A 73 17.84 -8.91 2.81
N ILE A 74 18.14 -9.77 1.81
CA ILE A 74 19.52 -10.20 1.54
C ILE A 74 20.05 -9.41 0.36
N GLY A 75 20.86 -8.38 0.65
CA GLY A 75 21.71 -7.70 -0.32
C GLY A 75 21.16 -6.39 -0.88
N LYS A 76 21.47 -5.28 -0.19
CA LYS A 76 21.95 -4.03 -0.79
C LYS A 76 22.86 -3.34 0.23
N GLU A 77 24.13 -3.79 0.25
CA GLU A 77 25.25 -2.84 0.32
C GLU A 77 25.34 -2.11 -1.04
#